data_AF-A0A2T5AT47-F1
#
_entry.id   AF-A0A2T5AT47-F1
#
_cell.length_a   1.000
_cell.length_b   1.000
_cell.length_c   1.000
_cell.angle_alpha   90.00
_cell.angle_beta   90.00
_cell.angle_gamma   90.00
#
_symmetry.space_group_name_H-M   'P 1'
#
loop_
_entity.id
_entity.type
_entity.pdbx_description
1 polymer ?
#
loop_
_entity_poly.entity_id
_entity_poly.type
_entity_poly.pdbx_seq_one_letter_code
_entity_poly.pdbx_strand_id
1 'polypeptide(L)'
;MTFERFTAHARKAVVTAQEQARQLKHSHIDTEHVLLGLLDVPDGTAAKVLHRLGYDKETARADIAAVVEPGSRESTGHIPFAPRAKKTLELALREAQQLQHHHVGTEHILLALVREEEGVGAQVLAERINPVSKIRVAVLAAVAGTQDAAAGPWPAGTPATEDTVATAGALAGGAPVGSHHLLEAMLRAENSMAAKVLRELGIDPDQVAAKIDELDPETTTDANPEEAAARRMEIRVVDDEVHLILRDPETVTVAKNVTELSNGPIQGVGPVAGLFVPLWRSTNQLLLQIQGMLEPEPEEDDASAAGRVAKAVRTVLAPRLRR
;
A
#
# COMPACT_ATOMS: atom_id res chain seq x y z
N MET A 1 -10.85 -16.94 21.40
CA MET A 1 -10.65 -15.71 20.60
C MET A 1 -11.67 -15.74 19.48
N THR A 2 -12.41 -14.66 19.28
CA THR A 2 -13.41 -14.60 18.22
C THR A 2 -12.74 -14.13 16.92
N PHE A 3 -12.75 -14.97 15.88
CA PHE A 3 -12.11 -14.69 14.57
C PHE A 3 -12.94 -13.80 13.65
N GLU A 4 -13.94 -13.10 14.17
CA GLU A 4 -14.84 -12.23 13.40
C GLU A 4 -14.10 -11.12 12.66
N ARG A 5 -13.01 -10.59 13.25
CA ARG A 5 -12.20 -9.53 12.64
C ARG A 5 -11.20 -10.02 11.60
N PHE A 6 -11.02 -11.33 11.43
CA PHE A 6 -10.06 -11.87 10.46
C PHE A 6 -10.64 -11.79 9.05
N THR A 7 -9.81 -11.59 8.02
CA THR A 7 -10.28 -11.71 6.63
C THR A 7 -10.55 -13.17 6.26
N ALA A 8 -11.21 -13.42 5.12
CA ALA A 8 -11.39 -14.78 4.62
C ALA A 8 -10.06 -15.52 4.42
N HIS A 9 -9.05 -14.85 3.85
CA HIS A 9 -7.70 -15.40 3.68
C HIS A 9 -7.01 -15.67 5.01
N ALA A 10 -7.13 -14.76 5.99
CA ALA A 10 -6.54 -14.95 7.30
C ALA A 10 -7.18 -16.12 8.06
N ARG A 11 -8.52 -16.25 8.02
CA ARG A 11 -9.21 -17.42 8.58
C ARG A 11 -8.78 -18.71 7.90
N LYS A 12 -8.67 -18.72 6.57
CA LYS A 12 -8.17 -19.87 5.81
C LYS A 12 -6.76 -20.25 6.26
N ALA A 13 -5.84 -19.30 6.36
CA ALA A 13 -4.47 -19.56 6.80
C ALA A 13 -4.41 -20.20 8.19
N VAL A 14 -5.24 -19.74 9.13
CA VAL A 14 -5.33 -20.32 10.49
C VAL A 14 -5.90 -21.73 10.49
N VAL A 15 -6.94 -21.99 9.69
CA VAL A 15 -7.49 -23.35 9.52
C VAL A 15 -6.45 -24.27 8.88
N THR A 16 -5.75 -23.80 7.86
CA THR A 16 -4.71 -24.59 7.20
C THR A 16 -3.51 -24.82 8.10
N ALA A 17 -3.17 -23.91 9.02
CA ALA A 17 -2.16 -24.15 10.06
C ALA A 17 -2.53 -25.36 10.94
N GLN A 18 -3.82 -25.55 11.26
CA GLN A 18 -4.28 -26.75 11.95
C GLN A 18 -4.06 -28.02 11.13
N GLU A 19 -4.29 -27.97 9.82
CA GLU A 19 -4.03 -29.09 8.91
C GLU A 19 -2.53 -29.41 8.81
N GLN A 20 -1.65 -28.39 8.79
CA GLN A 20 -0.21 -28.58 8.83
C GLN A 20 0.24 -29.25 10.14
N ALA A 21 -0.32 -28.85 11.29
CA ALA A 21 -0.05 -29.51 12.57
C ALA A 21 -0.46 -30.98 12.56
N ARG A 22 -1.59 -31.32 11.93
CA ARG A 22 -1.99 -32.73 11.72
C ARG A 22 -1.00 -33.49 10.85
N GLN A 23 -0.58 -32.90 9.72
CA GLN A 23 0.35 -33.53 8.79
C GLN A 23 1.70 -33.82 9.44
N LEU A 24 2.19 -32.90 10.29
CA LEU A 24 3.41 -33.09 11.09
C LEU A 24 3.19 -33.90 12.37
N LYS A 25 1.98 -34.40 12.63
CA LYS A 25 1.59 -35.18 13.82
C LYS A 25 1.87 -34.46 15.14
N HIS A 26 1.79 -33.13 15.14
CA HIS A 26 1.92 -32.32 16.33
C HIS A 26 0.59 -32.21 17.09
N SER A 27 0.68 -32.16 18.43
CA SER A 27 -0.47 -32.03 19.33
C SER A 27 -0.90 -30.59 19.58
N HIS A 28 -0.15 -29.62 19.07
CA HIS A 28 -0.41 -28.19 19.19
C HIS A 28 -0.14 -27.48 17.86
N ILE A 29 -0.86 -26.39 17.59
CA ILE A 29 -0.58 -25.49 16.48
C ILE A 29 0.46 -24.47 16.96
N ASP A 30 1.69 -24.59 16.46
CA ASP A 30 2.80 -23.68 16.74
C ASP A 30 3.16 -22.77 15.53
N THR A 31 4.12 -21.87 15.69
CA THR A 31 4.46 -20.78 14.74
C THR A 31 4.85 -21.25 13.33
N GLU A 32 5.51 -22.40 13.19
CA GLU A 32 5.88 -23.01 11.92
C GLU A 32 4.66 -23.49 11.12
N HIS A 33 3.61 -23.94 11.82
CA HIS A 33 2.35 -24.29 11.18
C HIS A 33 1.61 -23.05 10.69
N VAL A 34 1.67 -21.96 11.47
CA VAL A 34 1.12 -20.66 11.06
C VAL A 34 1.81 -20.17 9.80
N LEU A 35 3.14 -20.27 9.72
CA LEU A 35 3.91 -19.93 8.53
C LEU A 35 3.48 -20.76 7.31
N LEU A 36 3.44 -22.09 7.46
CA LEU A 36 3.00 -22.99 6.38
C LEU A 36 1.54 -22.71 5.96
N GLY A 37 0.67 -22.39 6.92
CA GLY A 37 -0.71 -22.00 6.67
C GLY A 37 -0.84 -20.69 5.89
N LEU A 38 0.00 -19.69 6.18
CA LEU A 38 0.07 -18.45 5.41
C LEU A 38 0.52 -18.71 3.96
N LEU A 39 1.53 -19.55 3.77
CA LEU A 39 2.05 -19.93 2.45
C LEU A 39 1.09 -20.81 1.64
N ASP A 40 0.08 -21.43 2.30
CA ASP A 40 -0.96 -22.23 1.63
C ASP A 40 -2.18 -21.41 1.19
N VAL A 41 -2.12 -20.09 1.36
CA VAL A 41 -3.10 -19.14 0.83
C VAL A 41 -2.40 -18.26 -0.21
N PRO A 42 -2.20 -18.76 -1.45
CA PRO A 42 -1.37 -18.09 -2.47
C PRO A 42 -1.88 -16.70 -2.85
N ASP A 43 -3.19 -16.47 -2.76
CA ASP A 43 -3.82 -15.17 -3.02
C ASP A 43 -3.64 -14.17 -1.87
N GLY A 44 -3.21 -14.63 -0.70
CA GLY A 44 -2.97 -13.81 0.48
C GLY A 44 -1.72 -12.94 0.33
N THR A 45 -1.78 -11.73 0.89
CA THR A 45 -0.67 -10.77 0.87
C THR A 45 0.61 -11.35 1.45
N ALA A 46 0.52 -12.14 2.53
CA ALA A 46 1.68 -12.79 3.14
C ALA A 46 2.41 -13.73 2.16
N ALA A 47 1.69 -14.64 1.50
CA ALA A 47 2.27 -15.56 0.54
C ALA A 47 2.90 -14.82 -0.65
N LYS A 48 2.21 -13.82 -1.20
CA LYS A 48 2.71 -12.97 -2.30
C LYS A 48 3.99 -12.23 -1.93
N VAL A 49 4.06 -11.70 -0.70
CA VAL A 49 5.25 -11.00 -0.20
C VAL A 49 6.41 -11.97 -0.02
N LEU A 50 6.20 -13.11 0.64
CA LEU A 50 7.25 -14.11 0.85
C LEU A 50 7.77 -14.66 -0.48
N HIS A 51 6.87 -14.96 -1.44
CA HIS A 51 7.26 -15.44 -2.76
C HIS A 51 8.10 -14.40 -3.53
N ARG A 52 7.74 -13.10 -3.47
CA ARG A 52 8.55 -12.01 -4.04
C ARG A 52 9.94 -11.90 -3.40
N LEU A 53 10.07 -12.32 -2.15
CA LEU A 53 11.35 -12.40 -1.43
C LEU A 53 12.07 -13.74 -1.64
N GLY A 54 11.59 -14.58 -2.57
CA GLY A 54 12.21 -15.86 -2.91
C GLY A 54 11.95 -16.97 -1.89
N TYR A 55 10.90 -16.85 -1.07
CA TYR A 55 10.55 -17.83 -0.04
C TYR A 55 9.15 -18.39 -0.26
N ASP A 56 9.08 -19.66 -0.65
CA ASP A 56 7.83 -20.37 -0.93
C ASP A 56 7.55 -21.49 0.08
N LYS A 57 6.40 -22.16 -0.10
CA LYS A 57 5.95 -23.24 0.79
C LYS A 57 6.89 -24.43 0.79
N GLU A 58 7.47 -24.78 -0.36
CA GLU A 58 8.35 -25.93 -0.51
C GLU A 58 9.66 -25.71 0.24
N THR A 59 10.22 -24.52 0.07
CA THR A 59 11.39 -24.02 0.80
C THR A 59 11.12 -24.03 2.31
N ALA A 60 9.97 -23.48 2.74
CA ALA A 60 9.60 -23.45 4.14
C ALA A 60 9.45 -24.84 4.75
N ARG A 61 8.88 -25.81 4.01
CA ARG A 61 8.77 -27.20 4.47
C ARG A 61 10.13 -27.85 4.68
N ALA A 62 11.08 -27.62 3.77
CA ALA A 62 12.43 -28.15 3.90
C ALA A 62 13.14 -27.55 5.11
N ASP A 63 13.05 -26.22 5.30
CA ASP A 63 13.70 -25.53 6.40
C ASP A 63 13.10 -25.92 7.77
N ILE A 64 11.78 -26.07 7.85
CA ILE A 64 11.09 -26.54 9.07
C ILE A 64 11.47 -27.99 9.37
N ALA A 65 11.49 -28.87 8.36
CA ALA A 65 11.86 -30.29 8.56
C ALA A 65 13.32 -30.46 9.02
N ALA A 66 14.20 -29.49 8.76
CA ALA A 66 15.57 -29.51 9.24
C ALA A 66 15.71 -29.21 10.75
N VAL A 67 14.72 -28.57 11.36
CA VAL A 67 14.77 -28.11 12.76
C VAL A 67 13.64 -28.65 13.64
N VAL A 68 12.59 -29.22 13.06
CA VAL A 68 11.45 -29.79 13.77
C VAL A 68 11.30 -31.28 13.43
N GLU A 69 11.32 -32.11 14.47
CA GLU A 69 11.05 -33.54 14.32
C GLU A 69 9.55 -33.81 14.20
N PRO A 70 9.11 -34.71 13.31
CA PRO A 70 7.71 -35.12 13.23
C PRO A 70 7.23 -35.72 14.56
N GLY A 71 5.99 -35.41 14.93
CA GLY A 71 5.37 -36.01 16.11
C GLY A 71 5.09 -37.51 15.96
N SER A 72 4.95 -38.20 17.09
CA SER A 72 4.82 -39.65 17.14
C SER A 72 3.38 -40.18 17.10
N ARG A 73 2.38 -39.32 17.27
CA ARG A 73 0.97 -39.74 17.42
C ARG A 73 0.02 -38.85 16.65
N GLU A 74 -0.93 -39.47 15.96
CA GLU A 74 -1.99 -38.74 15.26
C GLU A 74 -2.91 -38.03 16.25
N SER A 75 -3.03 -36.71 16.09
CA SER A 75 -3.95 -35.87 16.85
C SER A 75 -5.38 -36.07 16.32
N THR A 76 -6.23 -36.75 17.10
CA THR A 76 -7.67 -36.87 16.83
C THR A 76 -8.43 -35.76 17.57
N GLY A 77 -9.39 -35.11 16.90
CA GLY A 77 -10.20 -34.02 17.50
C GLY A 77 -9.62 -32.60 17.36
N HIS A 78 -9.90 -31.73 18.33
CA HIS A 78 -9.48 -30.33 18.35
C HIS A 78 -8.01 -30.20 18.77
N ILE A 79 -7.23 -29.43 18.00
CA ILE A 79 -5.80 -29.17 18.28
C ILE A 79 -5.68 -27.73 18.80
N PRO A 80 -5.25 -27.53 20.06
CA PRO A 80 -5.09 -26.19 20.62
C PRO A 80 -3.87 -25.47 20.04
N PHE A 81 -3.86 -24.14 20.15
CA PHE A 81 -2.68 -23.33 19.86
C PHE A 81 -1.64 -23.44 20.97
N ALA A 82 -0.37 -23.54 20.60
CA ALA A 82 0.75 -23.33 21.50
C ALA A 82 0.79 -21.86 21.98
N PRO A 83 1.40 -21.56 23.15
CA PRO A 83 1.47 -20.20 23.68
C PRO A 83 2.06 -19.18 22.68
N ARG A 84 3.08 -19.56 21.91
CA ARG A 84 3.73 -18.68 20.91
C ARG A 84 2.84 -18.39 19.71
N ALA A 85 2.18 -19.41 19.17
CA ALA A 85 1.21 -19.20 18.10
C ALA A 85 0.02 -18.33 18.57
N LYS A 86 -0.45 -18.53 19.80
CA LYS A 86 -1.48 -17.66 20.40
C LYS A 86 -1.01 -16.21 20.50
N LYS A 87 0.21 -15.99 21.01
CA LYS A 87 0.87 -14.67 21.07
C LYS A 87 1.00 -14.05 19.67
N THR A 88 1.35 -14.84 18.65
CA THR A 88 1.43 -14.38 17.26
C THR A 88 0.07 -13.84 16.77
N LEU A 89 -1.03 -14.55 17.03
CA LEU A 89 -2.37 -14.09 16.64
C LEU A 89 -2.80 -12.83 17.42
N GLU A 90 -2.43 -12.72 18.70
CA GLU A 90 -2.66 -11.52 19.51
C GLU A 90 -1.84 -10.31 19.01
N LEU A 91 -0.59 -10.54 18.61
CA LEU A 91 0.27 -9.52 17.98
C LEU A 91 -0.27 -9.10 16.61
N ALA A 92 -0.87 -10.01 15.83
CA ALA A 92 -1.46 -9.67 14.53
C ALA A 92 -2.59 -8.64 14.66
N LEU A 93 -3.36 -8.72 15.76
CA LEU A 93 -4.37 -7.71 16.07
C LEU A 93 -3.74 -6.33 16.33
N ARG A 94 -2.58 -6.30 17.02
CA ARG A 94 -1.85 -5.06 17.28
C ARG A 94 -1.24 -4.49 16.01
N GLU A 95 -0.70 -5.33 15.13
CA GLU A 95 -0.20 -4.90 13.82
C GLU A 95 -1.33 -4.27 13.00
N ALA A 96 -2.52 -4.88 12.96
CA ALA A 96 -3.68 -4.30 12.28
C ALA A 96 -4.09 -2.93 12.85
N GLN A 97 -4.08 -2.78 14.18
CA GLN A 97 -4.35 -1.49 14.82
C GLN A 97 -3.28 -0.44 14.53
N GLN A 98 -2.00 -0.83 14.52
CA GLN A 98 -0.88 0.06 14.21
C GLN A 98 -0.92 0.55 12.76
N LEU A 99 -1.39 -0.29 11.84
CA LEU A 99 -1.62 0.07 10.44
C LEU A 99 -3.02 0.68 10.19
N GLN A 100 -3.77 0.97 11.25
CA GLN A 100 -5.13 1.53 11.20
C GLN A 100 -6.13 0.71 10.36
N HIS A 101 -5.90 -0.59 10.24
CA HIS A 101 -6.82 -1.50 9.57
C HIS A 101 -7.89 -2.03 10.54
N HIS A 102 -9.16 -2.01 10.10
CA HIS A 102 -10.27 -2.53 10.89
C HIS A 102 -10.35 -4.07 10.93
N HIS A 103 -9.63 -4.74 10.04
CA HIS A 103 -9.58 -6.19 9.87
C HIS A 103 -8.15 -6.75 10.09
N VAL A 104 -8.07 -8.04 10.39
CA VAL A 104 -6.80 -8.79 10.49
C VAL A 104 -6.63 -9.66 9.25
N GLY A 105 -5.82 -9.23 8.30
CA GLY A 105 -5.41 -10.01 7.14
C GLY A 105 -4.11 -10.80 7.33
N THR A 106 -3.70 -11.52 6.28
CA THR A 106 -2.53 -12.43 6.30
C THR A 106 -1.22 -11.69 6.55
N GLU A 107 -1.11 -10.46 6.04
CA GLU A 107 0.01 -9.55 6.22
C GLU A 107 0.26 -9.19 7.68
N HIS A 108 -0.81 -8.99 8.46
CA HIS A 108 -0.70 -8.73 9.89
C HIS A 108 -0.20 -9.95 10.66
N ILE A 109 -0.64 -11.14 10.27
CA ILE A 109 -0.16 -12.40 10.86
C ILE A 109 1.33 -12.60 10.53
N LEU A 110 1.75 -12.31 9.30
CA LEU A 110 3.16 -12.39 8.91
C LEU A 110 4.03 -11.40 9.69
N LEU A 111 3.60 -10.14 9.81
CA LEU A 111 4.32 -9.13 10.62
C LEU A 111 4.43 -9.56 12.09
N ALA A 112 3.34 -10.11 12.62
CA ALA A 112 3.29 -10.60 14.00
C ALA A 112 4.17 -11.83 14.23
N LEU A 113 4.25 -12.73 13.24
CA LEU A 113 5.12 -13.91 13.29
C LEU A 113 6.58 -13.49 13.39
N VAL A 114 7.01 -12.54 12.54
CA VAL A 114 8.37 -11.99 12.57
C VAL A 114 8.66 -11.29 13.91
N ARG A 115 7.67 -10.59 14.48
CA ARG A 115 7.79 -9.88 15.76
C ARG A 115 7.78 -10.80 16.98
N GLU A 116 7.33 -12.04 16.84
CA GLU A 116 7.38 -13.02 17.93
C GLU A 116 8.82 -13.50 18.21
N GLU A 117 9.68 -13.45 17.17
CA GLU A 117 11.14 -13.64 17.15
C GLU A 117 11.66 -15.04 17.53
N GLU A 118 11.06 -15.69 18.52
CA GLU A 118 11.62 -16.89 19.14
C GLU A 118 11.09 -18.20 18.56
N GLY A 119 9.89 -18.21 17.97
CA GLY A 119 9.27 -19.39 17.39
C GLY A 119 9.98 -19.87 16.12
N VAL A 120 9.90 -21.18 15.85
CA VAL A 120 10.52 -21.80 14.66
C VAL A 120 10.11 -21.08 13.39
N GLY A 121 8.85 -20.70 13.24
CA GLY A 121 8.37 -19.96 12.06
C GLY A 121 9.08 -18.62 11.86
N ALA A 122 9.43 -17.91 12.93
CA ALA A 122 10.19 -16.66 12.87
C ALA A 122 11.67 -16.93 12.55
N GLN A 123 12.25 -17.97 13.15
CA GLN A 123 13.66 -18.34 12.96
C GLN A 123 13.96 -18.75 11.52
N VAL A 124 13.16 -19.63 10.92
CA VAL A 124 13.37 -20.06 9.53
C VAL A 124 13.20 -18.90 8.54
N LEU A 125 12.29 -17.97 8.83
CA LEU A 125 12.14 -16.73 8.05
C LEU A 125 13.37 -15.83 8.18
N ALA A 126 13.90 -15.64 9.39
CA ALA A 126 15.06 -14.79 9.64
C ALA A 126 16.34 -15.35 9.00
N GLU A 127 16.49 -16.67 8.99
CA GLU A 127 17.63 -17.36 8.34
C GLU A 127 17.60 -17.14 6.82
N ARG A 128 16.41 -17.23 6.19
CA ARG A 128 16.28 -17.09 4.74
C ARG A 128 16.20 -15.64 4.26
N ILE A 129 15.56 -14.77 5.02
CA ILE A 129 15.32 -13.37 4.65
C ILE A 129 16.06 -12.48 5.65
N ASN A 130 17.32 -12.17 5.34
CA ASN A 130 18.18 -11.31 6.15
C ASN A 130 18.46 -9.96 5.44
N PRO A 131 18.30 -8.80 6.13
CA PRO A 131 17.66 -8.65 7.43
C PRO A 131 16.15 -8.93 7.39
N VAL A 132 15.63 -9.50 8.48
CA VAL A 132 14.20 -9.85 8.61
C VAL A 132 13.28 -8.63 8.46
N SER A 133 13.82 -7.42 8.66
CA SER A 133 13.15 -6.15 8.39
C SER A 133 12.70 -5.98 6.93
N LYS A 134 13.33 -6.68 5.96
CA LYS A 134 12.89 -6.72 4.56
C LYS A 134 11.45 -7.21 4.42
N ILE A 135 11.01 -8.14 5.28
CA ILE A 135 9.63 -8.64 5.28
C ILE A 135 8.67 -7.50 5.60
N ARG A 136 8.94 -6.71 6.65
CA ARG A 136 8.09 -5.58 7.00
C ARG A 136 8.05 -4.52 5.90
N VAL A 137 9.19 -4.17 5.32
CA VAL A 137 9.24 -3.21 4.20
C VAL A 137 8.41 -3.70 3.01
N ALA A 138 8.55 -4.97 2.63
CA ALA A 138 7.81 -5.55 1.51
C ALA A 138 6.30 -5.66 1.80
N VAL A 139 5.91 -5.98 3.05
CA VAL A 139 4.50 -5.96 3.47
C VAL A 139 3.93 -4.55 3.39
N LEU A 140 4.61 -3.54 3.92
CA LEU A 140 4.12 -2.16 3.89
C LEU A 140 3.97 -1.65 2.45
N ALA A 141 4.93 -1.97 1.57
CA ALA A 141 4.82 -1.65 0.15
C ALA A 141 3.65 -2.38 -0.53
N ALA A 142 3.41 -3.65 -0.19
CA ALA A 142 2.29 -4.41 -0.73
C ALA A 142 0.94 -3.88 -0.22
N VAL A 143 0.86 -3.45 1.04
CA VAL A 143 -0.32 -2.86 1.65
C VAL A 143 -0.62 -1.49 1.03
N ALA A 144 0.38 -0.62 0.91
CA ALA A 144 0.24 0.69 0.27
C ALA A 144 -0.24 0.55 -1.18
N GLY A 145 0.34 -0.36 -1.96
CA GLY A 145 -0.13 -0.67 -3.31
C GLY A 145 -1.49 -1.37 -3.40
N THR A 146 -2.04 -1.88 -2.29
CA THR A 146 -3.42 -2.40 -2.21
C THR A 146 -4.42 -1.39 -1.66
N GLN A 147 -3.97 -0.30 -1.03
CA GLN A 147 -4.87 0.79 -0.60
C GLN A 147 -5.40 1.58 -1.80
N ASP A 148 -4.68 1.59 -2.94
CA ASP A 148 -5.21 2.03 -4.24
C ASP A 148 -6.28 1.09 -4.84
N ALA A 149 -6.48 -0.09 -4.25
CA ALA A 149 -7.39 -1.14 -4.76
C ALA A 149 -8.45 -1.57 -3.73
N ALA A 150 -8.88 -0.67 -2.84
CA ALA A 150 -9.95 -0.94 -1.87
C ALA A 150 -11.37 -0.71 -2.43
N ALA A 151 -11.61 -1.03 -3.71
CA ALA A 151 -12.92 -1.40 -4.21
C ALA A 151 -12.85 -2.91 -4.54
N GLY A 152 -13.81 -3.71 -4.06
CA GLY A 152 -13.93 -5.10 -4.53
C GLY A 152 -14.00 -5.15 -6.05
N PRO A 153 -13.73 -6.31 -6.70
CA PRO A 153 -13.81 -6.41 -8.16
C PRO A 153 -15.14 -5.79 -8.62
N TRP A 154 -15.06 -4.78 -9.48
CA TRP A 154 -16.26 -4.21 -10.07
C TRP A 154 -17.07 -5.38 -10.64
N PRO A 155 -18.37 -5.51 -10.33
CA PRO A 155 -19.18 -6.60 -10.85
C PRO A 155 -19.00 -6.71 -12.37
N ALA A 156 -19.02 -7.91 -12.94
CA ALA A 156 -18.76 -8.11 -14.36
C ALA A 156 -19.56 -7.11 -15.22
N GLY A 157 -18.84 -6.26 -15.94
CA GLY A 157 -19.42 -5.20 -16.75
C GLY A 157 -20.07 -5.76 -18.01
N THR A 158 -21.06 -5.04 -18.55
CA THR A 158 -21.46 -5.24 -19.95
C THR A 158 -20.40 -4.60 -20.86
N PRO A 159 -20.36 -4.91 -22.18
CA PRO A 159 -19.43 -4.24 -23.10
C PRO A 159 -19.50 -2.71 -23.02
N ALA A 160 -20.70 -2.14 -22.88
CA ALA A 160 -20.87 -0.70 -22.72
C ALA A 160 -20.23 -0.16 -21.42
N THR A 161 -20.23 -0.94 -20.34
CA THR A 161 -19.57 -0.60 -19.08
C THR A 161 -18.05 -0.66 -19.22
N GLU A 162 -17.54 -1.69 -19.89
CA GLU A 162 -16.09 -1.86 -20.16
C GLU A 162 -15.55 -0.72 -21.01
N ASP A 163 -16.24 -0.36 -22.10
CA ASP A 163 -15.89 0.77 -22.97
C ASP A 163 -15.91 2.10 -22.20
N THR A 164 -16.89 2.28 -21.31
CA THR A 164 -17.00 3.48 -20.47
C THR A 164 -15.82 3.61 -19.52
N VAL A 165 -15.46 2.54 -18.80
CA VAL A 165 -14.32 2.55 -17.87
C VAL A 165 -13.00 2.76 -18.61
N ALA A 166 -12.82 2.12 -19.77
CA ALA A 166 -11.63 2.32 -20.60
C ALA A 166 -11.51 3.77 -21.08
N THR A 167 -12.62 4.36 -21.53
CA THR A 167 -12.66 5.76 -21.98
C THR A 167 -12.40 6.72 -20.83
N ALA A 168 -12.97 6.49 -19.64
CA ALA A 168 -12.72 7.30 -18.45
C ALA A 168 -11.24 7.27 -18.03
N GLY A 169 -10.60 6.09 -18.11
CA GLY A 169 -9.17 5.96 -17.86
C GLY A 169 -8.32 6.74 -18.87
N ALA A 170 -8.71 6.74 -20.15
CA ALA A 170 -8.04 7.53 -21.19
C ALA A 170 -8.19 9.04 -20.94
N LEU A 171 -9.39 9.49 -20.52
CA LEU A 171 -9.65 10.89 -20.17
C LEU A 171 -8.81 11.34 -18.98
N ALA A 172 -8.63 10.47 -17.97
CA ALA A 172 -7.82 10.78 -16.78
C ALA A 172 -6.32 10.92 -17.07
N GLY A 173 -5.82 10.47 -18.24
CA GLY A 173 -4.44 10.72 -18.67
C GLY A 173 -3.36 10.17 -17.72
N GLY A 174 -3.68 9.15 -16.93
CA GLY A 174 -2.79 8.56 -15.92
C GLY A 174 -3.02 9.06 -14.48
N ALA A 175 -3.88 10.05 -14.28
CA ALA A 175 -4.38 10.42 -12.96
C ALA A 175 -5.47 9.43 -12.48
N PRO A 176 -5.82 9.43 -11.18
CA PRO A 176 -6.98 8.70 -10.69
C PRO A 176 -8.28 9.10 -11.42
N VAL A 177 -9.13 8.11 -11.72
CA VAL A 177 -10.39 8.35 -12.42
C VAL A 177 -11.42 8.99 -11.47
N GLY A 178 -11.59 10.30 -11.58
CA GLY A 178 -12.69 11.06 -10.95
C GLY A 178 -14.08 10.83 -11.56
N SER A 179 -15.12 11.27 -10.87
CA SER A 179 -16.52 11.14 -11.28
C SER A 179 -16.85 11.87 -12.59
N HIS A 180 -16.20 13.01 -12.84
CA HIS A 180 -16.34 13.75 -14.10
C HIS A 180 -15.84 12.97 -15.31
N HIS A 181 -14.72 12.23 -15.20
CA HIS A 181 -14.23 11.35 -16.27
C HIS A 181 -15.23 10.23 -16.58
N LEU A 182 -15.87 9.65 -15.55
CA LEU A 182 -16.90 8.64 -15.72
C LEU A 182 -18.14 9.23 -16.40
N LEU A 183 -18.59 10.41 -15.98
CA LEU A 183 -19.74 11.08 -16.57
C LEU A 183 -19.51 11.40 -18.05
N GLU A 184 -18.36 11.97 -18.38
CA GLU A 184 -17.99 12.28 -19.77
C GLU A 184 -17.88 11.00 -20.61
N ALA A 185 -17.26 9.94 -20.09
CA ALA A 185 -17.19 8.66 -20.77
C ALA A 185 -18.58 8.04 -21.02
N MET A 186 -19.50 8.12 -20.04
CA MET A 186 -20.87 7.64 -20.18
C MET A 186 -21.64 8.38 -21.28
N LEU A 187 -21.40 9.68 -21.43
CA LEU A 187 -22.02 10.51 -22.46
C LEU A 187 -21.46 10.25 -23.86
N ARG A 188 -20.16 9.92 -23.95
CA ARG A 188 -19.47 9.57 -25.21
C ARG A 188 -19.81 8.15 -25.70
N ALA A 189 -20.27 7.27 -24.84
CA ALA A 189 -20.69 5.91 -25.19
C ALA A 189 -22.04 5.90 -25.94
N GLU A 190 -22.07 6.34 -27.21
CA GLU A 190 -23.29 6.68 -27.97
C GLU A 190 -24.38 5.61 -28.01
N ASN A 191 -23.98 4.33 -27.96
CA ASN A 191 -24.89 3.19 -28.04
C ASN A 191 -25.28 2.61 -26.67
N SER A 192 -24.75 3.16 -25.58
CA SER A 192 -25.06 2.72 -24.22
C SER A 192 -26.47 3.12 -23.80
N MET A 193 -27.05 2.35 -22.86
CA MET A 193 -28.33 2.68 -22.26
C MET A 193 -28.27 4.05 -21.56
N ALA A 194 -27.17 4.35 -20.86
CA ALA A 194 -26.98 5.61 -20.16
C ALA A 194 -26.98 6.81 -21.11
N ALA A 195 -26.19 6.77 -22.20
CA ALA A 195 -26.16 7.85 -23.19
C ALA A 195 -27.53 8.08 -23.84
N LYS A 196 -28.27 7.01 -24.15
CA LYS A 196 -29.62 7.11 -24.72
C LYS A 196 -30.59 7.79 -23.76
N VAL A 197 -30.61 7.37 -22.50
CA VAL A 197 -31.47 7.97 -21.46
C VAL A 197 -31.13 9.46 -21.27
N LEU A 198 -29.84 9.80 -21.18
CA LEU A 198 -29.42 11.20 -21.01
C LEU A 198 -29.84 12.08 -22.19
N ARG A 199 -29.70 11.58 -23.43
CA ARG A 199 -30.17 12.30 -24.64
C ARG A 199 -31.69 12.45 -24.69
N GLU A 200 -32.45 11.42 -24.31
CA GLU A 200 -33.91 11.50 -24.22
C GLU A 200 -34.38 12.51 -23.15
N LEU A 201 -33.59 12.71 -22.10
CA LEU A 201 -33.80 13.77 -21.11
C LEU A 201 -33.34 15.15 -21.58
N GLY A 202 -32.80 15.28 -22.80
CA GLY A 202 -32.33 16.53 -23.37
C GLY A 202 -30.94 16.97 -22.90
N ILE A 203 -30.15 16.06 -22.34
CA ILE A 203 -28.78 16.34 -21.91
C ILE A 203 -27.85 16.20 -23.11
N ASP A 204 -27.23 17.32 -23.50
CA ASP A 204 -26.24 17.40 -24.58
C ASP A 204 -24.83 17.05 -24.06
N PRO A 205 -24.19 15.98 -24.56
CA PRO A 205 -22.84 15.58 -24.18
C PRO A 205 -21.81 16.69 -24.25
N ASP A 206 -21.86 17.51 -25.29
CA ASP A 206 -20.84 18.56 -25.53
C ASP A 206 -21.00 19.70 -24.52
N GLN A 207 -22.25 20.01 -24.13
CA GLN A 207 -22.52 21.01 -23.09
C GLN A 207 -22.06 20.54 -21.71
N VAL A 208 -22.21 19.24 -21.41
CA VAL A 208 -21.72 18.69 -20.14
C VAL A 208 -20.20 18.70 -20.09
N ALA A 209 -19.52 18.29 -21.17
CA ALA A 209 -18.06 18.34 -21.25
C ALA A 209 -17.53 19.77 -21.07
N ALA A 210 -18.10 20.74 -21.79
CA ALA A 210 -17.74 22.15 -21.61
C ALA A 210 -18.00 22.63 -20.17
N LYS A 211 -19.06 22.14 -19.51
CA LYS A 211 -19.35 22.51 -18.13
C LYS A 211 -18.39 21.90 -17.12
N ILE A 212 -17.90 20.68 -17.38
CA ILE A 212 -16.86 20.03 -16.60
C ILE A 212 -15.56 20.84 -16.71
N ASP A 213 -15.18 21.29 -17.91
CA ASP A 213 -13.98 22.12 -18.12
C ASP A 213 -14.06 23.49 -17.41
N GLU A 214 -15.26 24.03 -17.22
CA GLU A 214 -15.49 25.28 -16.47
C GLU A 214 -15.40 25.10 -14.95
N LEU A 215 -15.70 23.91 -14.44
CA LEU A 215 -15.77 23.63 -13.01
C LEU A 215 -14.41 23.14 -12.51
N ASP A 216 -13.91 23.78 -11.45
CA ASP A 216 -12.68 23.34 -10.80
C ASP A 216 -12.92 22.03 -10.02
N PRO A 217 -12.33 20.89 -10.42
CA PRO A 217 -12.49 19.62 -9.72
C PRO A 217 -12.02 19.71 -8.26
N GLU A 218 -11.11 20.64 -7.93
CA GLU A 218 -10.60 20.86 -6.57
C GLU A 218 -11.67 21.29 -5.57
N THR A 219 -12.79 21.81 -6.06
CA THR A 219 -13.93 22.22 -5.23
C THR A 219 -14.88 21.06 -4.90
N THR A 220 -14.57 19.86 -5.38
CA THR A 220 -15.41 18.67 -5.24
C THR A 220 -14.63 17.51 -4.62
N THR A 221 -15.30 16.39 -4.37
CA THR A 221 -14.65 15.16 -3.89
C THR A 221 -13.82 14.44 -4.95
N ASP A 222 -13.82 14.92 -6.20
CA ASP A 222 -12.94 14.41 -7.27
C ASP A 222 -11.50 14.92 -7.15
N ALA A 223 -11.23 15.89 -6.27
CA ALA A 223 -9.88 16.34 -5.97
C ALA A 223 -9.02 15.18 -5.46
N ASN A 224 -7.93 14.86 -6.15
CA ASN A 224 -6.96 13.88 -5.66
C ASN A 224 -6.37 14.38 -4.32
N PRO A 225 -6.59 13.68 -3.18
CA PRO A 225 -6.13 14.13 -1.87
C PRO A 225 -4.62 14.31 -1.80
N GLU A 226 -3.85 13.46 -2.49
CA GLU A 226 -2.38 13.53 -2.48
C GLU A 226 -1.87 14.75 -3.25
N GLU A 227 -2.44 15.03 -4.42
CA GLU A 227 -2.09 16.22 -5.19
C GLU A 227 -2.55 17.51 -4.50
N ALA A 228 -3.74 17.51 -3.89
CA ALA A 228 -4.25 18.64 -3.12
C ALA A 228 -3.39 18.90 -1.86
N ALA A 229 -2.87 17.85 -1.22
CA ALA A 229 -1.92 17.97 -0.12
C ALA A 229 -0.58 18.52 -0.61
N ALA A 230 -0.02 17.97 -1.70
CA ALA A 230 1.25 18.40 -2.27
C ALA A 230 1.26 19.90 -2.65
N ARG A 231 0.17 20.42 -3.22
CA ARG A 231 0.02 21.86 -3.55
C ARG A 231 0.04 22.78 -2.34
N ARG A 232 -0.22 22.24 -1.14
CA ARG A 232 -0.21 22.98 0.14
C ARG A 232 1.10 22.79 0.90
N MET A 233 2.05 22.06 0.34
CA MET A 233 3.38 21.86 0.90
C MET A 233 4.38 22.89 0.37
N GLU A 234 5.39 23.19 1.17
CA GLU A 234 6.45 24.11 0.78
C GLU A 234 7.77 23.68 1.44
N ILE A 235 8.87 23.78 0.68
CA ILE A 235 10.23 23.62 1.23
C ILE A 235 10.86 25.01 1.28
N ARG A 236 11.25 25.44 2.47
CA ARG A 236 12.01 26.69 2.68
C ARG A 236 13.37 26.39 3.25
N VAL A 237 14.34 27.22 2.91
CA VAL A 237 15.63 27.26 3.60
C VAL A 237 15.68 28.57 4.36
N VAL A 238 15.89 28.49 5.67
CA VAL A 238 16.04 29.65 6.56
C VAL A 238 17.33 29.45 7.33
N ASP A 239 18.28 30.36 7.15
CA ASP A 239 19.67 30.21 7.62
C ASP A 239 20.25 28.85 7.15
N ASP A 240 20.70 28.01 8.08
CA ASP A 240 21.23 26.65 7.83
C ASP A 240 20.18 25.54 8.08
N GLU A 241 18.88 25.90 8.11
CA GLU A 241 17.78 24.95 8.37
C GLU A 241 16.88 24.75 7.15
N VAL A 242 16.52 23.49 6.87
CA VAL A 242 15.51 23.12 5.87
C VAL A 242 14.17 22.94 6.57
N HIS A 243 13.21 23.78 6.22
CA HIS A 243 11.84 23.76 6.73
C HIS A 243 10.92 23.11 5.70
N LEU A 244 10.39 21.93 6.03
CA LEU A 244 9.29 21.31 5.29
C LEU A 244 7.96 21.73 5.92
N ILE A 245 7.21 22.57 5.21
CA ILE A 245 5.94 23.09 5.67
C ILE A 245 4.82 22.25 5.04
N LEU A 246 4.00 21.61 5.86
CA LEU A 246 2.79 20.91 5.43
C LEU A 246 1.56 21.68 5.94
N ARG A 247 0.68 22.10 5.04
CA ARG A 247 -0.52 22.88 5.38
C ARG A 247 -1.83 22.14 5.14
N ASP A 248 -1.78 20.86 4.78
CA ASP A 248 -3.00 20.07 4.62
C ASP A 248 -3.64 19.81 6.02
N PRO A 249 -4.97 19.95 6.16
CA PRO A 249 -5.63 19.86 7.45
C PRO A 249 -5.46 18.52 8.17
N GLU A 250 -5.36 17.42 7.43
CA GLU A 250 -5.25 16.06 7.99
C GLU A 250 -3.90 15.86 8.66
N THR A 251 -2.79 16.16 7.97
CA THR A 251 -1.44 16.07 8.52
C THR A 251 -1.26 17.01 9.70
N VAL A 252 -1.78 18.25 9.60
CA VAL A 252 -1.74 19.21 10.71
C VAL A 252 -2.46 18.67 11.95
N THR A 253 -3.59 17.98 11.77
CA THR A 253 -4.34 17.37 12.88
C THR A 253 -3.55 16.25 13.55
N VAL A 254 -2.94 15.36 12.75
CA VAL A 254 -2.08 14.29 13.27
C VAL A 254 -0.89 14.87 14.04
N ALA A 255 -0.21 15.87 13.47
CA ALA A 255 0.94 16.52 14.10
C ALA A 255 0.60 17.18 15.45
N LYS A 256 -0.58 17.82 15.55
CA LYS A 256 -1.08 18.39 16.81
C LYS A 256 -1.27 17.31 17.88
N ASN A 257 -1.97 16.23 17.55
CA ASN A 257 -2.22 15.13 18.49
C ASN A 257 -0.92 14.52 19.00
N VAL A 258 0.04 14.30 18.09
CA VAL A 258 1.36 13.75 18.44
C VAL A 258 2.10 14.70 19.39
N THR A 259 2.11 16.00 19.10
CA THR A 259 2.79 17.04 19.91
C THR A 259 2.17 17.17 21.30
N GLU A 260 0.84 17.07 21.40
CA GLU A 260 0.12 17.05 22.68
C GLU A 260 0.52 15.83 23.51
N LEU A 261 0.55 14.65 22.90
CA LEU A 261 0.94 13.40 23.56
C LEU A 261 2.41 13.40 24.01
N SER A 262 3.30 14.10 23.29
CA SER A 262 4.72 14.22 23.62
C SER A 262 5.05 15.41 24.54
N ASN A 263 4.06 16.19 24.99
CA ASN A 263 4.25 17.42 25.78
C ASN A 263 5.23 18.42 25.13
N GLY A 264 5.16 18.57 23.81
CA GLY A 264 6.05 19.46 23.05
C GLY A 264 6.52 18.86 21.74
N PRO A 265 7.39 19.58 20.99
CA PRO A 265 7.84 19.15 19.68
C PRO A 265 8.68 17.87 19.78
N ILE A 266 8.52 16.98 18.80
CA ILE A 266 9.37 15.79 18.71
C ILE A 266 10.75 16.19 18.20
N GLN A 267 11.77 15.87 18.99
CA GLN A 267 13.17 16.05 18.61
C GLN A 267 13.80 14.72 18.22
N GLY A 268 14.73 14.75 17.26
CA GLY A 268 15.49 13.59 16.79
C GLY A 268 16.56 13.13 17.79
N VAL A 269 16.18 12.86 19.04
CA VAL A 269 17.11 12.45 20.11
C VAL A 269 16.61 11.13 20.73
N GLY A 270 17.54 10.25 21.10
CA GLY A 270 17.22 8.99 21.76
C GLY A 270 16.47 8.00 20.84
N PRO A 271 15.54 7.18 21.38
CA PRO A 271 14.91 6.09 20.64
C PRO A 271 14.03 6.55 19.46
N VAL A 272 13.63 7.83 19.44
CA VAL A 272 12.78 8.41 18.40
C VAL A 272 13.62 8.82 17.16
N ALA A 273 14.93 9.04 17.30
CA ALA A 273 15.80 9.46 16.20
C ALA A 273 15.74 8.51 15.00
N GLY A 274 15.57 7.20 15.24
CA GLY A 274 15.42 6.20 14.19
C GLY A 274 14.19 6.39 13.31
N LEU A 275 13.11 6.98 13.84
CA LEU A 275 11.88 7.25 13.10
C LEU A 275 12.04 8.39 12.07
N PHE A 276 13.04 9.27 12.26
CA PHE A 276 13.35 10.35 11.32
C PHE A 276 14.23 9.91 10.15
N VAL A 277 14.92 8.76 10.25
CA VAL A 277 15.83 8.30 9.20
C VAL A 277 15.13 8.05 7.86
N PRO A 278 13.96 7.38 7.80
CA PRO A 278 13.22 7.25 6.54
C PRO A 278 12.80 8.59 5.96
N LEU A 279 12.29 9.51 6.79
CA LEU A 279 11.92 10.86 6.38
C LEU A 279 13.11 11.60 5.76
N TRP A 280 14.26 11.61 6.45
CA TRP A 280 15.50 12.22 5.94
C TRP A 280 15.94 11.63 4.60
N ARG A 281 15.90 10.29 4.45
CA ARG A 281 16.26 9.63 3.18
C ARG A 281 15.32 10.05 2.05
N SER A 282 14.02 10.00 2.28
CA SER A 282 13.01 10.38 1.28
C SER A 282 13.15 11.84 0.87
N THR A 283 13.32 12.75 1.83
CA THR A 283 13.53 14.18 1.57
C THR A 283 14.79 14.40 0.73
N ASN A 284 15.93 13.79 1.09
CA ASN A 284 17.16 13.94 0.33
C ASN A 284 17.06 13.36 -1.08
N GLN A 285 16.42 12.19 -1.23
CA GLN A 285 16.22 11.58 -2.54
C GLN A 285 15.34 12.46 -3.43
N LEU A 286 14.27 13.03 -2.89
CA LEU A 286 13.40 13.96 -3.60
C LEU A 286 14.14 15.24 -4.00
N LEU A 287 14.93 15.81 -3.09
CA LEU A 287 15.74 17.00 -3.39
C LEU A 287 16.78 16.73 -4.47
N LEU A 288 17.44 15.56 -4.47
CA LEU A 288 18.37 15.15 -5.53
C LEU A 288 17.65 14.98 -6.88
N GLN A 289 16.44 14.43 -6.89
CA GLN A 289 15.63 14.33 -8.10
C GLN A 289 15.24 15.70 -8.64
N ILE A 290 14.75 16.60 -7.77
CA ILE A 290 14.42 17.98 -8.14
C ILE A 290 15.65 18.71 -8.64
N GLN A 291 16.80 18.55 -7.99
CA GLN A 291 18.08 19.10 -8.42
C GLN A 291 18.42 18.61 -9.83
N GLY A 292 18.37 17.30 -10.10
CA GLY A 292 18.63 16.75 -11.43
C GLY A 292 17.66 17.25 -12.51
N MET A 293 16.41 17.56 -12.16
CA MET A 293 15.46 18.19 -13.09
C MET A 293 15.77 19.66 -13.40
N LEU A 294 16.44 20.36 -12.47
CA LEU A 294 16.76 21.78 -12.57
C LEU A 294 18.18 22.04 -13.08
N GLU A 295 19.11 21.11 -12.86
CA GLU A 295 20.49 21.19 -13.33
C GLU A 295 20.55 21.10 -14.86
N PRO A 296 21.35 21.94 -15.53
CA PRO A 296 21.58 21.80 -16.95
C PRO A 296 22.47 20.57 -17.21
N GLU A 297 22.08 19.73 -18.18
CA GLU A 297 23.01 18.80 -18.84
C GLU A 297 24.21 19.62 -19.38
N PRO A 298 25.45 19.09 -19.29
CA PRO A 298 26.61 19.76 -19.87
C PRO A 298 26.37 20.01 -21.36
N GLU A 299 26.68 21.23 -21.82
CA GLU A 299 26.50 21.65 -23.21
C GLU A 299 27.30 20.73 -24.16
N GLU A 300 26.62 19.78 -24.78
CA GLU A 300 26.93 19.40 -26.16
C GLU A 300 25.88 20.10 -27.04
N ASP A 301 26.34 20.82 -28.06
CA ASP A 301 25.56 21.52 -29.08
C ASP A 301 24.65 20.54 -29.88
N ASP A 302 23.64 19.97 -29.23
CA ASP A 302 22.70 19.06 -29.87
C ASP A 302 21.39 19.77 -30.21
N ALA A 303 21.27 20.15 -31.50
CA ALA A 303 20.07 20.71 -32.11
C ALA A 303 18.95 19.66 -32.32
N SER A 304 19.03 18.49 -31.68
CA SER A 304 18.02 17.43 -31.77
C SER A 304 16.65 17.83 -31.20
N ALA A 305 15.63 17.04 -31.53
CA ALA A 305 14.29 17.18 -30.97
C ALA A 305 14.27 16.98 -29.44
N ALA A 306 15.18 16.14 -28.90
CA ALA A 306 15.30 15.90 -27.46
C ALA A 306 15.82 17.13 -26.72
N GLY A 307 16.84 17.82 -27.26
CA GLY A 307 17.36 19.08 -26.70
C GLY A 307 16.32 20.19 -26.65
N ARG A 308 15.43 20.26 -27.65
CA ARG A 308 14.30 21.21 -27.68
C ARG A 308 13.22 20.89 -26.64
N VAL A 309 12.89 19.61 -26.43
CA VAL A 309 11.94 19.18 -25.39
C VAL A 309 12.49 19.49 -23.99
N ALA A 310 13.77 19.20 -23.73
CA ALA A 310 14.42 19.50 -22.45
C ALA A 310 14.47 21.01 -22.15
N LYS A 311 14.69 21.85 -23.16
CA LYS A 311 14.63 23.32 -23.02
C LYS A 311 13.21 23.82 -22.74
N ALA A 312 12.19 23.23 -23.38
CA ALA A 312 10.79 23.58 -23.14
C ALA A 312 10.34 23.19 -21.72
N VAL A 313 10.68 22.00 -21.26
CA VAL A 313 10.42 21.52 -19.90
C VAL A 313 11.05 22.45 -18.85
N ARG A 314 12.31 22.86 -19.01
CA ARG A 314 12.98 23.82 -18.10
C ARG A 314 12.29 25.19 -18.03
N THR A 315 11.97 25.76 -19.20
CA THR A 315 11.39 27.11 -19.29
C THR A 315 9.96 27.15 -18.74
N VAL A 316 9.24 26.03 -18.80
CA VAL A 316 7.86 25.90 -18.31
C VAL A 316 7.80 25.45 -16.84
N LEU A 317 8.64 24.51 -16.41
CA LEU A 317 8.61 23.96 -15.06
C LEU A 317 9.30 24.86 -14.02
N ALA A 318 10.45 25.45 -14.32
CA ALA A 318 11.19 26.24 -13.33
C ALA A 318 10.39 27.46 -12.79
N PRO A 319 9.58 28.17 -13.59
CA PRO A 319 8.66 29.20 -13.08
C PRO A 319 7.42 28.64 -12.39
N ARG A 320 6.98 27.42 -12.72
CA ARG A 320 5.81 26.75 -12.12
C ARG A 320 6.12 26.13 -10.76
N LEU A 321 7.38 25.72 -10.53
CA LEU A 321 7.86 25.24 -9.23
C LEU A 321 8.03 26.37 -8.19
N ARG A 322 7.95 27.64 -8.62
CA ARG A 322 8.05 28.83 -7.76
C ARG A 322 6.69 29.44 -7.39
N ARG A 323 5.59 28.97 -7.96
CA ARG A 323 4.21 29.42 -7.67
C ARG A 323 3.51 28.39 -6.81
#